data_AF-A0A352R114-F1
#
_entry.id   AF-A0A352R114-F1
#
_cell.length_a   1.000
_cell.length_b   1.000
_cell.length_c   1.000
_cell.angle_alpha   90.00
_cell.angle_beta   90.00
_cell.angle_gamma   90.00
#
_symmetry.space_group_name_H-M   'P 1'
#
loop_
_entity.id
_entity.type
_entity.pdbx_description
1 polymer ?
#
loop_
_entity_poly.entity_id
_entity_poly.type
_entity_poly.pdbx_seq_one_letter_code
_entity_poly.pdbx_strand_id
1 'polypeptide(L)'
;MMADFQRSVPDAKSFLRRGPSILSRSRIDLWLLLPVLCIMGLGLVVLYSGAGASEEAVNKQLLRYGVALLGMLIMAHINLREIERFVPLFYVIGVLLLVAVLLFGVGAKGAQRWLQVFGMPRFQPSELLKLAVPLTVAWYLCGRNHPTSFGNTLVAFILVGIPVFLIAKQPDLGTALLIGASGLFVIFFGGLLWRYMMLAVLAGAAGLPVLWSFMHAYQKQRVMTFLDPESDPLGAGWNIIQSKIAIGSGGFTGKGWLQGTQSHLDFLPETHTDFIIAVLAEEFGFLGVLLLLFLYLFILIRGLIIAGKAQDPFSRMLAAGLTLTFFVYVVVNIGMVSGLLPVVGVPLPLVSYGGTSAVTLMLSIGMLMSIRAQRTSRRMRKV
;
A
#
# COMPACT_ATOMS: atom_id res chain seq x y z
N MET A 1 -4.79 -31.23 60.98
CA MET A 1 -4.53 -30.11 60.05
C MET A 1 -3.48 -30.60 59.06
N MET A 2 -3.89 -31.21 57.95
CA MET A 2 -2.97 -31.75 56.94
C MET A 2 -2.50 -30.60 56.06
N ALA A 3 -1.18 -30.37 56.05
CA ALA A 3 -0.56 -29.47 55.10
C ALA A 3 -0.50 -30.17 53.75
N ASP A 4 -1.36 -29.75 52.82
CA ASP A 4 -1.28 -30.14 51.41
C ASP A 4 0.06 -29.68 50.84
N PHE A 5 0.98 -30.62 50.65
CA PHE A 5 2.22 -30.41 49.92
C PHE A 5 1.87 -30.22 48.43
N GLN A 6 1.65 -28.96 48.00
CA GLN A 6 1.63 -28.63 46.58
C GLN A 6 3.03 -28.89 45.99
N ARG A 7 3.21 -30.06 45.36
CA ARG A 7 4.35 -30.35 44.49
C ARG A 7 4.24 -29.52 43.20
N SER A 8 4.51 -28.22 43.26
CA SER A 8 4.79 -27.46 42.05
C SER A 8 6.24 -27.71 41.66
N VAL A 9 6.47 -28.45 40.56
CA VAL A 9 7.82 -28.57 39.98
C VAL A 9 8.22 -27.16 39.50
N PRO A 10 9.28 -26.54 40.03
CA PRO A 10 9.64 -25.15 39.74
C PRO A 10 9.95 -24.85 38.26
N ASP A 11 9.99 -25.88 37.41
CA ASP A 11 10.41 -25.79 36.01
C ASP A 11 9.50 -26.53 35.01
N ALA A 12 8.33 -27.05 35.42
CA ALA A 12 7.45 -27.77 34.47
C ALA A 12 7.04 -26.92 33.24
N LYS A 13 7.02 -25.58 33.37
CA LYS A 13 6.72 -24.65 32.27
C LYS A 13 7.86 -24.50 31.27
N SER A 14 9.12 -24.79 31.64
CA SER A 14 10.26 -24.69 30.72
C SER A 14 10.34 -25.91 29.81
N PHE A 15 10.02 -27.11 30.33
CA PHE A 15 9.96 -28.35 29.54
C PHE A 15 8.77 -28.42 28.56
N LEU A 16 7.64 -27.75 28.86
CA LEU A 16 6.48 -27.69 27.97
C LEU A 16 6.60 -26.65 26.84
N ARG A 17 7.69 -25.86 26.80
CA ARG A 17 7.95 -25.02 25.62
C ARG A 17 8.46 -25.90 24.50
N ARG A 18 7.56 -26.28 23.58
CA ARG A 18 7.95 -26.72 22.23
C ARG A 18 9.07 -25.81 21.74
N GLY A 19 10.25 -26.39 21.48
CA GLY A 19 11.37 -25.67 20.95
C GLY A 19 10.93 -24.84 19.73
N PRO A 20 11.49 -23.64 19.52
CA PRO A 20 11.13 -22.83 18.36
C PRO A 20 11.29 -23.68 17.10
N SER A 21 10.17 -23.95 16.41
CA SER A 21 10.16 -24.63 15.11
C SER A 21 11.21 -24.01 14.18
N ILE A 22 11.81 -24.79 13.29
CA ILE A 22 12.78 -24.28 12.29
C ILE A 22 12.19 -23.07 11.54
N LEU A 23 10.88 -23.04 11.29
CA LEU A 23 10.15 -21.90 10.71
C LEU A 23 10.17 -20.63 11.57
N SER A 24 10.30 -20.77 12.89
CA SER A 24 10.38 -19.63 13.81
C SER A 24 11.78 -19.04 13.94
N ARG A 25 12.83 -19.77 13.50
CA ARG A 25 14.22 -19.27 13.42
C ARG A 25 14.49 -18.49 12.13
N SER A 26 13.73 -18.76 11.07
CA SER A 26 13.82 -17.99 9.83
C SER A 26 13.36 -16.55 10.02
N ARG A 27 14.10 -15.60 9.42
CA ARG A 27 13.70 -14.18 9.36
C ARG A 27 12.46 -13.97 8.50
N ILE A 28 12.13 -14.93 7.64
CA ILE A 28 11.00 -14.89 6.73
C ILE A 28 9.71 -15.29 7.47
N ASP A 29 8.65 -14.51 7.29
CA ASP A 29 7.32 -14.85 7.80
C ASP A 29 6.50 -15.58 6.74
N LEU A 30 6.46 -16.91 6.83
CA LEU A 30 5.68 -17.75 5.93
C LEU A 30 4.18 -17.41 5.95
N TRP A 31 3.65 -16.96 7.09
CA TRP A 31 2.25 -16.52 7.18
C TRP A 31 2.01 -15.23 6.40
N LEU A 32 3.03 -14.40 6.19
CA LEU A 32 2.92 -13.22 5.35
C LEU A 32 3.27 -13.54 3.89
N LEU A 33 4.25 -14.42 3.67
CA LEU A 33 4.74 -14.80 2.33
C LEU A 33 3.71 -15.59 1.52
N LEU A 34 3.06 -16.58 2.13
CA LEU A 34 2.11 -17.44 1.41
C LEU A 34 0.95 -16.66 0.76
N PRO A 35 0.18 -15.82 1.49
CA PRO A 35 -0.90 -15.06 0.86
C PRO A 35 -0.38 -14.07 -0.20
N VAL A 36 0.82 -13.51 -0.01
CA VAL A 36 1.49 -12.65 -1.01
C VAL A 36 1.75 -13.42 -2.30
N LEU A 37 2.32 -14.62 -2.22
CA LEU A 37 2.55 -15.47 -3.39
C LEU A 37 1.24 -15.90 -4.06
N CYS A 38 0.20 -16.22 -3.29
CA CYS A 38 -1.12 -16.53 -3.84
C CYS A 38 -1.73 -15.34 -4.59
N ILE A 39 -1.65 -14.13 -4.05
CA ILE A 39 -2.14 -12.91 -4.72
C ILE A 39 -1.34 -12.66 -5.99
N MET A 40 -0.01 -12.79 -5.96
CA MET A 40 0.82 -12.63 -7.15
C MET A 40 0.46 -13.64 -8.24
N GLY A 41 0.24 -14.91 -7.88
CA GLY A 41 -0.18 -15.96 -8.80
C GLY A 41 -1.56 -15.66 -9.42
N LEU A 42 -2.54 -15.31 -8.59
CA LEU A 42 -3.86 -14.89 -9.05
C LEU A 42 -3.79 -13.64 -9.93
N GLY A 43 -2.91 -12.69 -9.59
CA GLY A 43 -2.63 -11.51 -10.40
C GLY A 43 -2.10 -11.84 -11.78
N LEU A 44 -1.21 -12.84 -11.92
CA LEU A 44 -0.73 -13.30 -13.24
C LEU A 44 -1.83 -13.98 -14.04
N VAL A 45 -2.70 -14.78 -13.41
CA VAL A 45 -3.84 -15.45 -14.07
C VAL A 45 -4.82 -14.42 -14.63
N VAL A 46 -5.17 -13.41 -13.84
CA VAL A 46 -6.06 -12.32 -14.28
C VAL A 46 -5.38 -11.43 -15.30
N LEU A 47 -4.10 -11.13 -15.13
CA LEU A 47 -3.32 -10.33 -16.10
C LEU A 47 -3.27 -11.01 -17.46
N TYR A 48 -3.07 -12.34 -17.51
CA TYR A 48 -3.06 -13.08 -18.76
C TYR A 48 -4.37 -12.90 -19.53
N SER A 49 -5.51 -13.06 -18.84
CA SER A 49 -6.81 -12.89 -19.47
C SER A 49 -7.10 -11.44 -19.83
N GLY A 50 -6.86 -10.53 -18.89
CA GLY A 50 -7.03 -9.10 -19.09
C GLY A 50 -6.25 -8.66 -20.32
N ALA A 51 -4.95 -8.97 -20.40
CA ALA A 51 -4.05 -8.56 -21.49
C ALA A 51 -4.26 -9.30 -22.82
N GLY A 52 -5.46 -9.84 -23.07
CA GLY A 52 -5.80 -10.51 -24.32
C GLY A 52 -4.98 -11.76 -24.58
N ALA A 53 -4.76 -12.58 -23.54
CA ALA A 53 -3.92 -13.79 -23.59
C ALA A 53 -2.44 -13.51 -23.95
N SER A 54 -1.93 -12.31 -23.64
CA SER A 54 -0.54 -11.94 -23.92
C SER A 54 0.45 -12.63 -22.98
N GLU A 55 1.16 -13.64 -23.50
CA GLU A 55 2.30 -14.26 -22.81
C GLU A 55 3.42 -13.25 -22.53
N GLU A 56 3.62 -12.28 -23.42
CA GLU A 56 4.64 -11.25 -23.25
C GLU A 56 4.38 -10.37 -22.02
N ALA A 57 3.12 -9.98 -21.80
CA ALA A 57 2.72 -9.19 -20.63
C ALA A 57 2.98 -9.96 -19.33
N VAL A 58 2.64 -11.25 -19.30
CA VAL A 58 2.89 -12.14 -18.16
C VAL A 58 4.38 -12.32 -17.91
N ASN A 59 5.18 -12.58 -18.95
CA ASN A 59 6.64 -12.74 -18.82
C ASN A 59 7.31 -11.47 -18.27
N LYS A 60 6.90 -10.30 -18.76
CA LYS A 60 7.36 -9.00 -18.23
C LYS A 60 6.97 -8.80 -16.77
N GLN A 61 5.76 -9.18 -16.38
CA GLN A 61 5.30 -9.07 -14.99
C GLN A 61 6.00 -10.07 -14.07
N LEU A 62 6.25 -11.30 -14.54
CA LEU A 62 6.97 -12.33 -13.81
C LEU A 62 8.40 -11.89 -13.48
N LEU A 63 9.10 -11.25 -14.43
CA LEU A 63 10.42 -10.66 -14.18
C LEU A 63 10.36 -9.57 -13.10
N ARG A 64 9.37 -8.68 -13.18
CA ARG A 64 9.16 -7.61 -12.17
C ARG A 64 8.86 -8.20 -10.80
N TYR A 65 8.06 -9.26 -10.73
CA TYR A 65 7.78 -10.01 -9.51
C TYR A 65 9.02 -10.69 -8.95
N GLY A 66 9.89 -11.24 -9.79
CA GLY A 66 11.20 -11.75 -9.38
C GLY A 66 12.07 -10.67 -8.72
N VAL A 67 12.16 -9.48 -9.33
CA VAL A 67 12.88 -8.33 -8.75
C VAL A 67 12.25 -7.87 -7.44
N ALA A 68 10.92 -7.80 -7.38
CA ALA A 68 10.19 -7.38 -6.18
C ALA A 68 10.35 -8.39 -5.02
N LEU A 69 10.29 -9.69 -5.31
CA LEU A 69 10.55 -10.77 -4.33
C LEU A 69 11.98 -10.71 -3.81
N LEU A 70 12.96 -10.53 -4.69
CA LEU A 70 14.35 -10.36 -4.29
C LEU A 70 14.51 -9.14 -3.37
N GLY A 71 13.91 -8.00 -3.72
CA GLY A 71 13.90 -6.80 -2.88
C GLY A 71 13.28 -7.04 -1.50
N MET A 72 12.14 -7.73 -1.45
CA MET A 72 11.51 -8.14 -0.18
C MET A 72 12.43 -9.01 0.66
N LEU A 73 13.05 -10.04 0.05
CA LEU A 73 13.94 -10.95 0.76
C LEU A 73 15.17 -10.20 1.31
N ILE A 74 15.79 -9.33 0.52
CA ILE A 74 16.90 -8.48 0.98
C ILE A 74 16.44 -7.63 2.16
N MET A 75 15.33 -6.92 2.02
CA MET A 75 14.79 -6.03 3.07
C MET A 75 14.42 -6.79 4.35
N ALA A 76 13.92 -8.02 4.25
CA ALA A 76 13.62 -8.87 5.41
C ALA A 76 14.87 -9.24 6.23
N HIS A 77 16.05 -9.22 5.62
CA HIS A 77 17.32 -9.50 6.30
C HIS A 77 17.99 -8.25 6.88
N ILE A 78 17.71 -7.06 6.32
CA ILE A 78 18.27 -5.80 6.80
C ILE A 78 17.67 -5.46 8.18
N ASN A 79 18.54 -5.06 9.11
CA ASN A 79 18.12 -4.57 10.42
C ASN A 79 17.58 -3.13 10.32
N LEU A 80 16.29 -2.92 10.61
CA LEU A 80 15.68 -1.59 10.49
C LEU A 80 16.34 -0.52 11.37
N ARG A 81 17.00 -0.90 12.47
CA ARG A 81 17.77 0.04 13.30
C ARG A 81 18.94 0.67 12.56
N GLU A 82 19.53 -0.08 11.62
CA GLU A 82 20.61 0.44 10.80
C GLU A 82 20.10 1.33 9.66
N ILE A 83 18.84 1.16 9.27
CA ILE A 83 18.13 2.05 8.34
C ILE A 83 17.76 3.35 9.05
N GLU A 84 17.36 3.30 10.32
CA GLU A 84 16.89 4.42 11.14
C GLU A 84 17.82 5.66 11.05
N ARG A 85 19.14 5.47 11.11
CA ARG A 85 20.15 6.55 10.97
C ARG A 85 20.16 7.24 9.61
N PHE A 86 19.74 6.55 8.54
CA PHE A 86 19.73 7.07 7.17
C PHE A 86 18.35 7.59 6.75
N VAL A 87 17.33 7.45 7.59
CA VAL A 87 15.95 7.89 7.27
C VAL A 87 15.89 9.36 6.86
N PRO A 88 16.51 10.31 7.58
CA PRO A 88 16.47 11.72 7.17
C PRO A 88 17.07 11.96 5.78
N LEU A 89 18.14 11.22 5.45
CA LEU A 89 18.78 11.30 4.14
C LEU A 89 17.85 10.79 3.04
N PHE A 90 17.19 9.64 3.22
CA PHE A 90 16.23 9.12 2.24
C PHE A 90 15.05 10.06 2.02
N TYR A 91 14.58 10.72 3.07
CA TYR A 91 13.52 11.72 2.96
C TYR A 91 13.97 12.93 2.15
N VAL A 92 15.12 13.53 2.49
CA VAL A 92 15.64 14.71 1.80
C VAL A 92 15.91 14.40 0.33
N ILE A 93 16.58 13.28 0.02
CA ILE A 93 16.79 12.83 -1.35
C ILE A 93 15.45 12.67 -2.08
N GLY A 94 14.46 12.04 -1.43
CA GLY A 94 13.14 11.85 -1.99
C GLY A 94 12.43 13.17 -2.33
N VAL A 95 12.46 14.14 -1.42
CA VAL A 95 11.88 15.48 -1.64
C VAL A 95 12.61 16.21 -2.75
N LEU A 96 13.95 16.16 -2.78
CA LEU A 96 14.75 16.76 -3.87
C LEU A 96 14.43 16.14 -5.22
N LEU A 97 14.21 14.83 -5.29
CA LEU A 97 13.78 14.15 -6.52
C LEU A 97 12.38 14.58 -6.95
N LEU A 98 11.44 14.82 -6.03
CA LEU A 98 10.13 15.37 -6.37
C LEU A 98 10.22 16.80 -6.92
N VAL A 99 11.11 17.63 -6.35
CA VAL A 99 11.39 18.96 -6.90
C VAL A 99 12.02 18.84 -8.29
N ALA A 100 12.95 17.90 -8.48
CA ALA A 100 13.55 17.64 -9.79
C ALA A 100 12.50 17.21 -10.84
N VAL A 101 11.47 16.46 -10.45
CA VAL A 101 10.34 16.12 -11.36
C VAL A 101 9.58 17.37 -11.79
N LEU A 102 9.37 18.33 -10.90
CA LEU A 102 8.67 19.58 -11.27
C LEU A 102 9.47 20.46 -12.24
N LEU A 103 10.80 20.36 -12.22
CA LEU A 103 11.69 21.17 -13.06
C LEU A 103 12.08 20.46 -14.37
N PHE A 104 12.34 19.16 -14.31
CA PHE A 104 12.94 18.37 -15.39
C PHE A 104 12.15 17.10 -15.72
N GLY A 105 10.96 16.93 -15.15
CA GLY A 105 10.15 15.73 -15.35
C GLY A 105 9.71 15.57 -16.81
N VAL A 106 9.78 14.34 -17.29
CA VAL A 106 9.21 13.99 -18.60
C VAL A 106 7.73 13.66 -18.44
N GLY A 107 6.91 14.22 -19.34
CA GLY A 107 5.47 14.02 -19.34
C GLY A 107 5.07 12.67 -19.96
N ALA A 108 4.10 12.00 -19.35
CA ALA A 108 3.30 10.96 -20.02
C ALA A 108 1.82 11.27 -19.74
N LYS A 109 0.96 11.18 -20.77
CA LYS A 109 -0.50 11.46 -20.67
C LYS A 109 -0.84 12.80 -19.98
N GLY A 110 -0.06 13.86 -20.26
CA GLY A 110 -0.32 15.21 -19.73
C GLY A 110 0.15 15.47 -18.29
N ALA A 111 0.87 14.55 -17.65
CA ALA A 111 1.44 14.75 -16.31
C ALA A 111 2.95 14.45 -16.28
N GLN A 112 3.75 15.37 -15.73
CA GLN A 112 5.18 15.18 -15.47
C GLN A 112 5.37 14.44 -14.14
N ARG A 113 5.56 13.12 -14.21
CA ARG A 113 5.67 12.25 -13.02
C ARG A 113 6.95 11.40 -13.00
N TRP A 114 7.70 11.42 -14.09
CA TRP A 114 8.82 10.51 -14.32
C TRP A 114 10.10 11.31 -14.52
N LEU A 115 11.20 10.80 -13.97
CA LEU A 115 12.54 11.23 -14.33
C LEU A 115 13.10 10.23 -15.34
N GLN A 116 13.64 10.77 -16.44
CA GLN A 116 14.42 10.01 -17.41
C GLN A 116 15.87 10.44 -17.28
N VAL A 117 16.66 9.67 -16.52
CA VAL A 117 18.11 9.83 -16.47
C VAL A 117 18.69 9.14 -17.71
N PHE A 118 19.64 9.79 -18.38
CA PHE A 118 20.19 9.34 -19.66
C PHE A 118 20.61 7.86 -19.62
N GLY A 119 19.97 7.02 -20.44
CA GLY A 119 20.23 5.58 -20.54
C GLY A 119 19.60 4.68 -19.46
N MET A 120 18.93 5.23 -18.45
CA MET A 120 18.26 4.45 -17.39
C MET A 120 16.75 4.29 -17.65
N PRO A 121 16.11 3.22 -17.13
CA PRO A 121 14.66 3.09 -17.13
C PRO A 121 13.98 4.27 -16.45
N ARG A 122 12.78 4.64 -16.92
CA ARG A 122 11.98 5.71 -16.31
C ARG A 122 11.73 5.39 -14.84
N PHE A 123 12.03 6.36 -13.98
CA PHE A 123 11.92 6.21 -12.53
C PHE A 123 10.92 7.23 -11.98
N GLN A 124 10.03 6.77 -11.11
CA GLN A 124 9.00 7.60 -10.48
C GLN A 124 9.39 7.84 -9.01
N PRO A 125 9.89 9.03 -8.64
CA PRO A 125 10.34 9.30 -7.28
C PRO A 125 9.24 9.14 -6.24
N SER A 126 7.99 9.45 -6.56
CA SER A 126 6.87 9.32 -5.63
C SER A 126 6.67 7.88 -5.12
N GLU A 127 7.15 6.85 -5.85
CA GLU A 127 7.14 5.47 -5.38
C GLU A 127 8.03 5.27 -4.15
N LEU A 128 9.21 5.88 -4.10
CA LEU A 128 10.08 5.81 -2.92
C LEU A 128 9.47 6.52 -1.71
N LEU A 129 8.77 7.63 -1.94
CA LEU A 129 8.19 8.44 -0.87
C LEU A 129 7.06 7.72 -0.14
N LYS A 130 6.41 6.74 -0.78
CA LYS A 130 5.44 5.84 -0.13
C LYS A 130 6.05 5.04 1.03
N LEU A 131 7.36 4.78 0.99
CA LEU A 131 8.09 4.16 2.10
C LEU A 131 8.80 5.21 2.95
N ALA A 132 9.44 6.19 2.32
CA ALA A 132 10.27 7.16 3.03
C ALA A 132 9.44 8.04 3.99
N VAL A 133 8.22 8.47 3.61
CA VAL A 133 7.37 9.30 4.47
C VAL A 133 6.97 8.59 5.77
N PRO A 134 6.34 7.39 5.74
CA PRO A 134 6.01 6.70 6.98
C PRO A 134 7.26 6.34 7.81
N LEU A 135 8.40 6.03 7.17
CA LEU A 135 9.67 5.87 7.90
C LEU A 135 10.09 7.17 8.62
N THR A 136 10.01 8.30 7.94
CA THR A 136 10.47 9.60 8.46
C THR A 136 9.62 10.08 9.61
N VAL A 137 8.30 9.93 9.48
CA VAL A 137 7.37 10.27 10.55
C VAL A 137 7.60 9.36 11.75
N ALA A 138 7.80 8.06 11.54
CA ALA A 138 8.07 7.12 12.63
C ALA A 138 9.40 7.45 13.33
N TRP A 139 10.44 7.76 12.55
CA TRP A 139 11.76 8.18 13.05
C TRP A 139 11.69 9.48 13.86
N TYR A 140 10.96 10.47 13.36
CA TYR A 140 10.86 11.77 14.04
C TYR A 140 10.10 11.66 15.37
N LEU A 141 9.04 10.84 15.40
CA LEU A 141 8.17 10.71 16.57
C LEU A 141 8.68 9.70 17.61
N CYS A 142 9.48 8.69 17.25
CA CYS A 142 9.91 7.65 18.18
C CYS A 142 10.78 8.17 19.35
N GLY A 143 11.48 9.28 19.14
CA GLY A 143 12.34 9.93 20.15
C GLY A 143 11.63 11.00 20.98
N ARG A 144 10.30 11.14 20.87
CA ARG A 144 9.53 12.21 21.53
C ARG A 144 8.69 11.65 22.68
N ASN A 145 8.34 12.52 23.63
CA ASN A 145 7.44 12.17 24.71
C ASN A 145 6.04 11.84 24.16
N HIS A 146 5.39 10.86 24.79
CA HIS A 146 4.00 10.49 24.50
C HIS A 146 3.09 10.91 25.68
N PRO A 147 1.97 11.62 25.44
CA PRO A 147 1.48 12.09 24.14
C PRO A 147 2.36 13.22 23.56
N THR A 148 2.42 13.30 22.23
CA THR A 148 3.27 14.27 21.53
C THR A 148 2.78 15.70 21.74
N SER A 149 3.68 16.63 22.06
CA SER A 149 3.37 18.06 22.14
C SER A 149 2.89 18.61 20.79
N PHE A 150 2.04 19.65 20.81
CA PHE A 150 1.52 20.32 19.61
C PHE A 150 2.62 20.70 18.59
N GLY A 151 3.77 21.23 19.04
CA GLY A 151 4.88 21.58 18.16
C GLY A 151 5.44 20.38 17.38
N ASN A 152 5.71 19.26 18.07
CA ASN A 152 6.15 18.03 17.43
C ASN A 152 5.09 17.45 16.48
N THR A 153 3.81 17.53 16.85
CA THR A 153 2.71 17.16 15.96
C THR A 153 2.70 17.99 14.69
N LEU A 154 2.83 19.33 14.80
CA LEU A 154 2.87 20.23 13.66
C LEU A 154 4.04 19.92 12.73
N VAL A 155 5.23 19.65 13.28
CA VAL A 155 6.39 19.22 12.48
C VAL A 155 6.11 17.92 11.74
N ALA A 156 5.47 16.93 12.39
CA ALA A 156 5.10 15.68 11.72
C ALA A 156 4.10 15.91 10.57
N PHE A 157 3.11 16.80 10.75
CA PHE A 157 2.21 17.20 9.67
C PHE A 157 2.96 17.91 8.53
N ILE A 158 3.95 18.75 8.82
CA ILE A 158 4.78 19.40 7.80
C ILE A 158 5.61 18.37 7.02
N LEU A 159 6.20 17.39 7.71
CA LEU A 159 6.95 16.29 7.07
C LEU A 159 6.08 15.44 6.13
N VAL A 160 4.78 15.32 6.39
CA VAL A 160 3.84 14.67 5.47
C VAL A 160 3.38 15.65 4.38
N GLY A 161 3.10 16.89 4.75
CA GLY A 161 2.53 17.91 3.88
C GLY A 161 3.45 18.31 2.72
N ILE A 162 4.76 18.41 2.94
CA ILE A 162 5.73 18.76 1.89
C ILE A 162 5.65 17.81 0.68
N PRO A 163 5.86 16.48 0.81
CA PRO A 163 5.79 15.57 -0.32
C PRO A 163 4.38 15.47 -0.91
N VAL A 164 3.33 15.50 -0.07
CA VAL A 164 1.93 15.47 -0.54
C VAL A 164 1.64 16.67 -1.45
N PHE A 165 2.06 17.87 -1.05
CA PHE A 165 1.87 19.09 -1.83
C PHE A 165 2.65 19.04 -3.16
N LEU A 166 3.91 18.61 -3.13
CA LEU A 166 4.73 18.48 -4.34
C LEU A 166 4.13 17.48 -5.34
N ILE A 167 3.59 16.38 -4.87
CA ILE A 167 2.97 15.35 -5.71
C ILE A 167 1.61 15.82 -6.25
N ALA A 168 0.83 16.54 -5.43
CA ALA A 168 -0.42 17.16 -5.90
C ALA A 168 -0.17 18.16 -7.05
N LYS A 169 0.98 18.83 -7.07
CA LYS A 169 1.43 19.68 -8.18
C LYS A 169 1.84 18.89 -9.43
N GLN A 170 2.09 17.58 -9.35
CA GLN A 170 2.43 16.66 -10.46
C GLN A 170 1.19 15.96 -11.07
N PRO A 171 0.03 16.65 -11.04
CA PRO A 171 -1.30 16.05 -11.16
C PRO A 171 -1.54 14.62 -10.64
N ASP A 172 -0.85 14.16 -9.59
CA ASP A 172 -0.92 12.76 -9.10
C ASP A 172 -1.65 12.65 -7.75
N LEU A 173 -2.98 12.88 -7.79
CA LEU A 173 -3.82 12.91 -6.60
C LEU A 173 -3.90 11.55 -5.89
N GLY A 174 -3.88 10.44 -6.64
CA GLY A 174 -3.90 9.09 -6.07
C GLY A 174 -2.68 8.81 -5.22
N THR A 175 -1.49 9.12 -5.73
CA THR A 175 -0.25 8.93 -4.97
C THR A 175 -0.14 9.90 -3.80
N ALA A 176 -0.59 11.15 -3.97
CA ALA A 176 -0.63 12.13 -2.88
C ALA A 176 -1.54 11.66 -1.73
N LEU A 177 -2.72 11.12 -2.04
CA LEU A 177 -3.64 10.54 -1.06
C LEU A 177 -3.00 9.38 -0.29
N LEU A 178 -2.36 8.45 -1.00
CA LEU A 178 -1.72 7.28 -0.38
C LEU A 178 -0.59 7.67 0.56
N ILE A 179 0.29 8.59 0.13
CA ILE A 179 1.40 9.07 0.96
C ILE A 179 0.87 9.87 2.16
N GLY A 180 -0.11 10.73 1.94
CA GLY A 180 -0.77 11.48 3.02
C GLY A 180 -1.38 10.54 4.06
N ALA A 181 -2.19 9.57 3.62
CA ALA A 181 -2.79 8.57 4.50
C ALA A 181 -1.72 7.78 5.27
N SER A 182 -0.65 7.33 4.59
CA SER A 182 0.45 6.60 5.24
C SER A 182 1.09 7.39 6.37
N GLY A 183 1.39 8.68 6.14
CA GLY A 183 1.95 9.58 7.15
C GLY A 183 0.98 9.82 8.30
N LEU A 184 -0.29 10.09 8.00
CA LEU A 184 -1.33 10.30 9.00
C LEU A 184 -1.53 9.09 9.91
N PHE A 185 -1.49 7.87 9.38
CA PHE A 185 -1.56 6.66 10.21
C PHE A 185 -0.37 6.54 11.15
N VAL A 186 0.84 6.86 10.69
CA VAL A 186 2.01 6.85 11.58
C VAL A 186 1.87 7.91 12.66
N ILE A 187 1.41 9.11 12.33
CA ILE A 187 1.11 10.17 13.32
C ILE A 187 0.07 9.67 14.34
N PHE A 188 -0.99 9.00 13.88
CA PHE A 188 -2.01 8.42 14.74
C PHE A 188 -1.42 7.43 15.76
N PHE A 189 -0.63 6.46 15.28
CA PHE A 189 0.02 5.48 16.15
C PHE A 189 1.12 6.08 17.02
N GLY A 190 1.58 7.31 16.73
CA GLY A 190 2.46 8.11 17.58
C GLY A 190 1.80 8.63 18.86
N GLY A 191 0.52 8.29 19.11
CA GLY A 191 -0.19 8.68 20.32
C GLY A 191 -0.86 10.04 20.23
N LEU A 192 -1.17 10.49 19.01
CA LEU A 192 -1.96 11.70 18.81
C LEU A 192 -3.41 11.44 19.26
N LEU A 193 -3.99 12.41 19.99
CA LEU A 193 -5.41 12.38 20.31
C LEU A 193 -6.23 12.37 19.00
N TRP A 194 -7.17 11.44 18.88
CA TRP A 194 -8.07 11.31 17.70
C TRP A 194 -8.75 12.64 17.32
N ARG A 195 -8.98 13.52 18.30
CA ARG A 195 -9.51 14.89 18.08
C ARG A 195 -8.69 15.70 17.09
N TYR A 196 -7.36 15.63 17.14
CA TYR A 196 -6.49 16.37 16.22
C TYR A 196 -6.51 15.78 14.80
N MET A 197 -6.68 14.46 14.67
CA MET A 197 -6.88 13.84 13.36
C MET A 197 -8.21 14.27 12.76
N MET A 198 -9.29 14.24 13.55
CA MET A 198 -10.58 14.74 13.12
C MET A 198 -10.49 16.21 12.71
N LEU A 199 -9.80 17.04 13.49
CA LEU A 199 -9.61 18.44 13.16
C LEU A 199 -8.83 18.62 11.85
N ALA A 200 -7.78 17.83 11.60
CA ALA A 200 -7.05 17.86 10.33
C ALA A 200 -7.91 17.42 9.14
N VAL A 201 -8.71 16.36 9.30
CA VAL A 201 -9.65 15.89 8.27
C VAL A 201 -10.73 16.93 8.01
N LEU A 202 -11.31 17.51 9.06
CA LEU A 202 -12.33 18.57 8.95
C LEU A 202 -11.76 19.84 8.34
N ALA A 203 -10.53 20.24 8.70
CA ALA A 203 -9.85 21.38 8.09
C ALA A 203 -9.58 21.13 6.60
N GLY A 204 -9.14 19.92 6.24
CA GLY A 204 -8.99 19.51 4.84
C GLY A 204 -10.31 19.54 4.07
N ALA A 205 -11.39 19.02 4.67
CA ALA A 205 -12.73 19.04 4.08
C ALA A 205 -13.28 20.47 3.93
N ALA A 206 -13.08 21.33 4.95
CA ALA A 206 -13.46 22.73 4.91
C ALA A 206 -12.63 23.53 3.88
N GLY A 207 -11.44 23.06 3.52
CA GLY A 207 -10.62 23.60 2.45
C GLY A 207 -11.07 23.22 1.04
N LEU A 208 -11.97 22.24 0.88
CA LEU A 208 -12.44 21.77 -0.44
C LEU A 208 -13.09 22.87 -1.30
N PRO A 209 -13.93 23.79 -0.78
CA PRO A 209 -14.49 24.88 -1.57
C PRO A 209 -13.41 25.86 -2.06
N VAL A 210 -12.41 26.14 -1.24
CA VAL A 210 -11.26 26.97 -1.62
C VAL A 210 -10.48 26.25 -2.72
N LEU A 211 -10.16 24.96 -2.53
CA LEU A 211 -9.52 24.15 -3.55
C LEU A 211 -10.30 24.14 -4.86
N TRP A 212 -11.63 23.99 -4.80
CA TRP A 212 -12.51 24.04 -5.98
C TRP A 212 -12.35 25.33 -6.78
N SER A 213 -12.22 26.47 -6.11
CA SER A 213 -12.01 27.76 -6.79
C SER A 213 -10.69 27.80 -7.58
N PHE A 214 -9.64 27.14 -7.09
CA PHE A 214 -8.32 27.07 -7.72
C PHE A 214 -8.12 25.87 -8.65
N MET A 215 -9.08 24.94 -8.71
CA MET A 215 -8.98 23.74 -9.55
C MET A 215 -9.11 24.08 -11.04
N HIS A 216 -8.24 23.47 -11.85
CA HIS A 216 -8.34 23.53 -13.30
C HIS A 216 -9.60 22.82 -13.81
N ALA A 217 -10.05 23.18 -15.02
CA ALA A 217 -11.27 22.63 -15.62
C ALA A 217 -11.27 21.09 -15.66
N TYR A 218 -10.15 20.45 -16.01
CA TYR A 218 -10.04 18.99 -16.02
C TYR A 218 -10.19 18.35 -14.63
N GLN A 219 -9.76 19.04 -13.57
CA GLN A 219 -9.86 18.52 -12.20
C GLN A 219 -11.32 18.60 -11.73
N LYS A 220 -12.01 19.70 -12.04
CA LYS A 220 -13.44 19.86 -11.80
C LYS A 220 -14.25 18.81 -12.55
N GLN A 221 -13.92 18.58 -13.83
CA GLN A 221 -14.57 17.56 -14.64
C GLN A 221 -14.45 16.17 -14.00
N ARG A 222 -13.28 15.79 -13.45
CA ARG A 222 -13.15 14.50 -12.74
C ARG A 222 -14.04 14.37 -11.51
N VAL A 223 -14.22 15.45 -10.74
CA VAL A 223 -15.13 15.44 -9.58
C VAL A 223 -16.58 15.35 -10.04
N MET A 224 -16.98 16.13 -11.04
CA MET A 224 -18.34 16.10 -11.59
C MET A 224 -18.67 14.74 -12.20
N THR A 225 -17.74 14.15 -12.96
CA THR A 225 -17.86 12.81 -13.54
C THR A 225 -17.99 11.74 -12.47
N PHE A 226 -17.35 11.90 -11.31
CA PHE A 226 -17.53 10.97 -10.20
C PHE A 226 -18.92 11.09 -9.57
N LEU A 227 -19.41 12.32 -9.37
CA LEU A 227 -20.73 12.58 -8.78
C LEU A 227 -21.87 12.18 -9.72
N ASP A 228 -21.71 12.43 -11.01
CA ASP A 228 -22.66 12.09 -12.06
C ASP A 228 -21.92 11.51 -13.29
N PRO A 229 -21.60 10.20 -13.26
CA PRO A 229 -20.97 9.53 -14.39
C PRO A 229 -21.87 9.47 -15.63
N GLU A 230 -23.19 9.59 -15.45
CA GLU A 230 -24.18 9.50 -16.53
C GLU A 230 -24.29 10.82 -17.33
N SER A 231 -23.73 11.91 -16.81
CA SER A 231 -23.66 13.19 -17.53
C SER A 231 -22.77 13.16 -18.77
N ASP A 232 -21.77 12.28 -18.81
CA ASP A 232 -20.89 12.05 -19.97
C ASP A 232 -20.55 10.55 -20.11
N PRO A 233 -21.52 9.73 -20.56
CA PRO A 233 -21.37 8.28 -20.59
C PRO A 233 -20.28 7.82 -21.56
N LEU A 234 -20.07 8.55 -22.67
CA LEU A 234 -19.12 8.22 -23.74
C LEU A 234 -17.73 8.82 -23.53
N GLY A 235 -17.60 9.83 -22.66
CA GLY A 235 -16.33 10.48 -22.35
C GLY A 235 -15.77 10.06 -20.99
N ALA A 236 -15.80 10.97 -20.02
CA ALA A 236 -15.10 10.78 -18.75
C ALA A 236 -15.74 9.68 -17.87
N GLY A 237 -17.05 9.45 -17.98
CA GLY A 237 -17.81 8.47 -17.19
C GLY A 237 -17.69 7.03 -17.70
N TRP A 238 -17.27 6.85 -18.95
CA TRP A 238 -17.26 5.57 -19.66
C TRP A 238 -16.57 4.45 -18.86
N ASN A 239 -15.35 4.70 -18.36
CA ASN A 239 -14.58 3.69 -17.63
C ASN A 239 -15.27 3.23 -16.34
N ILE A 240 -15.95 4.14 -15.63
CA ILE A 240 -16.65 3.84 -14.38
C ILE A 240 -17.93 3.04 -14.67
N ILE A 241 -18.65 3.40 -15.73
CA ILE A 241 -19.87 2.69 -16.14
C ILE A 241 -19.53 1.27 -16.59
N GLN A 242 -18.53 1.11 -17.46
CA GLN A 242 -18.12 -0.21 -17.94
C GLN A 242 -17.54 -1.08 -16.84
N SER A 243 -16.79 -0.51 -15.89
CA SER A 243 -16.31 -1.29 -14.74
C SER A 243 -17.45 -1.80 -13.87
N LYS A 244 -18.49 -0.98 -13.63
CA LYS A 244 -19.71 -1.41 -12.91
C LYS A 244 -20.45 -2.53 -13.64
N ILE A 245 -20.60 -2.41 -14.97
CA ILE A 245 -21.25 -3.44 -15.80
C ILE A 245 -20.45 -4.75 -15.75
N ALA A 246 -19.12 -4.68 -15.90
CA ALA A 246 -18.25 -5.85 -15.84
C ALA A 246 -18.39 -6.58 -14.50
N ILE A 247 -18.29 -5.86 -13.37
CA ILE A 247 -18.49 -6.41 -12.02
C ILE A 247 -19.87 -7.05 -11.88
N GLY A 248 -20.93 -6.35 -12.31
CA GLY A 248 -22.30 -6.85 -12.22
C GLY A 248 -22.54 -8.10 -13.07
N SER A 249 -21.92 -8.17 -14.24
CA SER A 249 -22.09 -9.28 -15.17
C SER A 249 -21.40 -10.59 -14.75
N GLY A 250 -20.45 -10.53 -13.81
CA GLY A 250 -19.78 -11.71 -13.28
C GLY A 250 -20.67 -12.57 -12.37
N GLY A 251 -21.74 -12.02 -11.80
CA GLY A 251 -22.62 -12.76 -10.90
C GLY A 251 -21.87 -13.41 -9.72
N PHE A 252 -22.36 -14.57 -9.25
CA PHE A 252 -21.75 -15.24 -8.08
C PHE A 252 -20.47 -16.02 -8.43
N THR A 253 -20.45 -16.74 -9.55
CA THR A 253 -19.39 -17.68 -9.94
C THR A 253 -18.47 -17.17 -11.05
N GLY A 254 -18.80 -16.05 -11.70
CA GLY A 254 -18.07 -15.53 -12.85
C GLY A 254 -18.56 -16.11 -14.17
N LYS A 255 -18.10 -15.51 -15.27
CA LYS A 255 -18.35 -16.01 -16.64
C LYS A 255 -17.40 -17.14 -17.04
N GLY A 256 -16.30 -17.33 -16.31
CA GLY A 256 -15.20 -18.23 -16.67
C GLY A 256 -13.97 -17.47 -17.15
N TRP A 257 -12.80 -18.08 -16.94
CA TRP A 257 -11.52 -17.53 -17.35
C TRP A 257 -11.47 -17.38 -18.88
N LEU A 258 -10.96 -16.23 -19.37
CA LEU A 258 -10.95 -15.85 -20.79
C LEU A 258 -12.32 -15.65 -21.45
N GLN A 259 -13.42 -15.62 -20.68
CA GLN A 259 -14.78 -15.39 -21.20
C GLN A 259 -15.30 -13.98 -20.85
N GLY A 260 -14.42 -13.06 -20.47
CA GLY A 260 -14.76 -11.69 -20.10
C GLY A 260 -15.10 -10.83 -21.31
N THR A 261 -16.40 -10.61 -21.54
CA THR A 261 -16.90 -9.81 -22.69
C THR A 261 -16.51 -8.34 -22.63
N GLN A 262 -16.52 -7.71 -21.44
CA GLN A 262 -16.21 -6.29 -21.30
C GLN A 262 -14.69 -6.04 -21.26
N SER A 263 -13.97 -7.03 -20.71
CA SER A 263 -12.53 -6.96 -20.54
C SER A 263 -11.74 -7.22 -21.83
N HIS A 264 -12.27 -8.04 -22.76
CA HIS A 264 -11.58 -8.46 -23.99
C HIS A 264 -11.88 -7.58 -25.21
N LEU A 265 -12.98 -6.81 -25.20
CA LEU A 265 -13.40 -5.97 -26.33
C LEU A 265 -12.86 -4.52 -26.23
N ASP A 266 -11.80 -4.30 -25.45
CA ASP A 266 -11.16 -2.99 -25.22
C ASP A 266 -12.11 -1.86 -24.78
N PHE A 267 -13.29 -2.20 -24.24
CA PHE A 267 -14.22 -1.22 -23.69
C PHE A 267 -13.67 -0.53 -22.43
N LEU A 268 -12.54 -0.99 -21.88
CA LEU A 268 -11.85 -0.44 -20.72
C LEU A 268 -10.36 -0.19 -21.07
N PRO A 269 -9.96 1.05 -21.40
CA PRO A 269 -8.60 1.39 -21.87
C PRO A 269 -7.46 1.09 -20.87
N GLU A 270 -7.78 0.73 -19.62
CA GLU A 270 -6.84 0.50 -18.51
C GLU A 270 -7.22 -0.76 -17.69
N THR A 271 -7.74 -1.81 -18.36
CA THR A 271 -8.12 -3.08 -17.70
C THR A 271 -6.98 -3.74 -16.95
N HIS A 272 -5.73 -3.67 -17.43
CA HIS A 272 -4.63 -4.42 -16.80
C HIS A 272 -3.96 -3.67 -15.64
N THR A 273 -4.23 -2.37 -15.50
CA THR A 273 -3.63 -1.48 -14.50
C THR A 273 -4.68 -1.19 -13.42
N ASP A 274 -5.41 -0.09 -13.55
CA ASP A 274 -6.23 0.48 -12.50
C ASP A 274 -7.58 -0.25 -12.33
N PHE A 275 -8.08 -0.90 -13.39
CA PHE A 275 -9.39 -1.55 -13.43
C PHE A 275 -9.31 -3.09 -13.42
N ILE A 276 -8.16 -3.68 -13.07
CA ILE A 276 -7.96 -5.15 -13.13
C ILE A 276 -8.92 -5.96 -12.25
N ILE A 277 -9.43 -5.35 -11.17
CA ILE A 277 -10.43 -6.04 -10.34
C ILE A 277 -11.77 -6.22 -11.06
N ALA A 278 -12.11 -5.36 -12.03
CA ALA A 278 -13.30 -5.55 -12.86
C ALA A 278 -13.16 -6.82 -13.71
N VAL A 279 -11.97 -7.10 -14.24
CA VAL A 279 -11.65 -8.35 -14.98
C VAL A 279 -11.81 -9.56 -14.06
N LEU A 280 -11.22 -9.50 -12.86
CA LEU A 280 -11.34 -10.57 -11.87
C LEU A 280 -12.80 -10.82 -11.47
N ALA A 281 -13.57 -9.75 -11.26
CA ALA A 281 -14.98 -9.84 -10.90
C ALA A 281 -15.84 -10.39 -12.04
N GLU A 282 -15.57 -10.01 -13.29
CA GLU A 282 -16.28 -10.53 -14.47
C GLU A 282 -16.02 -12.03 -14.67
N GLU A 283 -14.76 -12.46 -14.55
CA GLU A 283 -14.35 -13.82 -14.89
C GLU A 283 -14.56 -14.83 -13.75
N PHE A 284 -14.27 -14.44 -12.51
CA PHE A 284 -14.33 -15.31 -11.33
C PHE A 284 -15.50 -14.98 -10.39
N GLY A 285 -16.28 -13.94 -10.72
CA GLY A 285 -17.48 -13.56 -9.99
C GLY A 285 -17.19 -13.04 -8.58
N PHE A 286 -18.26 -12.98 -7.80
CA PHE A 286 -18.19 -12.62 -6.38
C PHE A 286 -17.25 -13.53 -5.58
N LEU A 287 -17.20 -14.83 -5.87
CA LEU A 287 -16.31 -15.77 -5.19
C LEU A 287 -14.82 -15.45 -5.40
N GLY A 288 -14.42 -15.09 -6.61
CA GLY A 288 -13.04 -14.66 -6.90
C GLY A 288 -12.66 -13.40 -6.13
N VAL A 289 -13.57 -12.41 -6.09
CA VAL A 289 -13.36 -11.17 -5.33
C VAL A 289 -13.25 -11.47 -3.84
N LEU A 290 -14.11 -12.33 -3.30
CA LEU A 290 -14.10 -12.71 -1.89
C LEU A 290 -12.81 -13.44 -1.50
N LEU A 291 -12.32 -14.34 -2.35
CA LEU A 291 -11.03 -15.01 -2.15
C LEU A 291 -9.88 -13.99 -2.09
N LEU A 292 -9.84 -13.03 -3.02
CA LEU A 292 -8.83 -11.98 -3.02
C LEU A 292 -8.90 -11.11 -1.74
N LEU A 293 -10.10 -10.68 -1.36
CA LEU A 293 -10.33 -9.91 -0.13
C LEU A 293 -9.92 -10.69 1.12
N PHE A 294 -10.16 -11.99 1.16
CA PHE A 294 -9.72 -12.85 2.25
C PHE A 294 -8.18 -12.91 2.35
N LEU A 295 -7.47 -13.03 1.22
CA LEU A 295 -6.00 -13.00 1.21
C LEU A 295 -5.45 -11.64 1.67
N TYR A 296 -6.05 -10.53 1.22
CA TYR A 296 -5.68 -9.20 1.71
C TYR A 296 -5.96 -9.03 3.20
N LEU A 297 -7.13 -9.46 3.67
CA LEU A 297 -7.47 -9.41 5.08
C LEU A 297 -6.48 -10.22 5.93
N PHE A 298 -6.04 -11.38 5.44
CA PHE A 298 -5.01 -12.17 6.10
C PHE A 298 -3.69 -11.40 6.24
N ILE A 299 -3.22 -10.75 5.17
CA ILE A 299 -2.00 -9.90 5.18
C ILE A 299 -2.16 -8.76 6.18
N LEU A 300 -3.32 -8.10 6.19
CA LEU A 300 -3.61 -6.98 7.09
C LEU A 300 -3.62 -7.40 8.56
N ILE A 301 -4.34 -8.48 8.89
CA ILE A 301 -4.36 -9.05 10.24
C ILE A 301 -2.94 -9.42 10.66
N ARG A 302 -2.17 -10.06 9.77
CA ARG A 302 -0.80 -10.45 10.09
C ARG A 302 0.10 -9.25 10.32
N GLY A 303 -0.01 -8.20 9.49
CA GLY A 303 0.72 -6.95 9.65
C GLY A 303 0.40 -6.24 10.96
N LEU A 304 -0.88 -6.17 11.35
CA LEU A 304 -1.30 -5.59 12.63
C LEU A 304 -0.81 -6.42 13.83
N ILE A 305 -0.80 -7.75 13.71
CA ILE A 305 -0.22 -8.64 14.72
C ILE A 305 1.29 -8.38 14.87
N ILE A 306 2.02 -8.16 13.77
CA ILE A 306 3.45 -7.80 13.80
C ILE A 306 3.62 -6.45 14.50
N ALA A 307 2.82 -5.45 14.15
CA ALA A 307 2.86 -4.13 14.76
C ALA A 307 2.59 -4.19 16.28
N GLY A 308 1.52 -4.84 16.71
CA GLY A 308 1.18 -4.98 18.13
C GLY A 308 2.22 -5.76 18.95
N LYS A 309 3.04 -6.59 18.30
CA LYS A 309 4.13 -7.36 18.93
C LYS A 309 5.51 -6.70 18.77
N ALA A 310 5.61 -5.55 18.10
CA ALA A 310 6.86 -4.83 17.93
C ALA A 310 7.35 -4.25 19.26
N GLN A 311 8.67 -4.35 19.49
CA GLN A 311 9.29 -4.03 20.78
C GLN A 311 9.63 -2.55 20.94
N ASP A 312 10.09 -1.89 19.87
CA ASP A 312 10.42 -0.47 19.88
C ASP A 312 9.30 0.39 19.26
N PRO A 313 9.14 1.65 19.73
CA PRO A 313 8.11 2.56 19.22
C PRO A 313 8.23 2.79 17.71
N PHE A 314 9.46 2.98 17.21
CA PHE A 314 9.74 3.16 15.78
C PHE A 314 9.15 2.02 14.93
N SER A 315 9.53 0.77 15.21
CA SER A 315 9.04 -0.40 14.47
C SER A 315 7.54 -0.62 14.64
N ARG A 316 6.97 -0.29 15.81
CA ARG A 316 5.53 -0.40 16.05
C ARG A 316 4.74 0.55 15.16
N MET A 317 5.12 1.83 15.17
CA MET A 317 4.46 2.87 14.39
C MET A 317 4.63 2.61 12.89
N LEU A 318 5.85 2.23 12.47
CA LEU A 318 6.13 1.91 11.08
C LEU A 318 5.35 0.68 10.60
N ALA A 319 5.36 -0.42 11.35
CA ALA A 319 4.62 -1.63 10.95
C ALA A 319 3.11 -1.36 10.83
N ALA A 320 2.55 -0.61 11.78
CA ALA A 320 1.15 -0.23 11.74
C ALA A 320 0.84 0.69 10.54
N GLY A 321 1.69 1.69 10.29
CA GLY A 321 1.58 2.61 9.16
C GLY A 321 1.67 1.90 7.80
N LEU A 322 2.66 1.03 7.59
CA LEU A 322 2.81 0.26 6.35
C LEU A 322 1.61 -0.67 6.12
N THR A 323 1.12 -1.32 7.18
CA THR A 323 -0.06 -2.21 7.10
C THR A 323 -1.32 -1.42 6.72
N LEU A 324 -1.56 -0.26 7.35
CA LEU A 324 -2.71 0.57 6.99
C LEU A 324 -2.56 1.25 5.63
N THR A 325 -1.34 1.52 5.18
CA THR A 325 -1.10 2.00 3.82
C THR A 325 -1.53 0.95 2.80
N PHE A 326 -1.14 -0.31 3.01
CA PHE A 326 -1.61 -1.44 2.19
C PHE A 326 -3.15 -1.56 2.20
N PHE A 327 -3.79 -1.37 3.35
CA PHE A 327 -5.25 -1.33 3.45
C PHE A 327 -5.86 -0.22 2.58
N VAL A 328 -5.32 1.00 2.63
CA VAL A 328 -5.83 2.11 1.82
C VAL A 328 -5.67 1.84 0.33
N TYR A 329 -4.57 1.20 -0.11
CA TYR A 329 -4.46 0.78 -1.50
C TYR A 329 -5.63 -0.11 -1.95
N VAL A 330 -5.94 -1.12 -1.14
CA VAL A 330 -7.03 -2.07 -1.44
C VAL A 330 -8.37 -1.32 -1.45
N VAL A 331 -8.69 -0.56 -0.41
CA VAL A 331 -9.97 0.15 -0.32
C VAL A 331 -10.13 1.22 -1.40
N VAL A 332 -9.09 2.00 -1.68
CA VAL A 332 -9.15 3.06 -2.69
C VAL A 332 -9.31 2.45 -4.08
N ASN A 333 -8.56 1.41 -4.44
CA ASN A 333 -8.70 0.78 -5.75
C ASN A 333 -10.09 0.14 -5.92
N ILE A 334 -10.53 -0.67 -4.95
CA ILE A 334 -11.83 -1.34 -5.03
C ILE A 334 -12.98 -0.33 -5.01
N GLY A 335 -12.90 0.67 -4.14
CA GLY A 335 -13.88 1.75 -4.07
C GLY A 335 -13.94 2.57 -5.36
N MET A 336 -12.80 2.85 -5.98
CA MET A 336 -12.74 3.53 -7.27
C MET A 336 -13.41 2.71 -8.38
N VAL A 337 -13.06 1.43 -8.50
CA VAL A 337 -13.51 0.58 -9.62
C VAL A 337 -14.99 0.19 -9.48
N SER A 338 -15.50 0.11 -8.26
CA SER A 338 -16.94 -0.03 -7.97
C SER A 338 -17.73 1.28 -8.06
N GLY A 339 -17.05 2.42 -8.25
CA GLY A 339 -17.65 3.76 -8.33
C GLY A 339 -18.18 4.30 -7.00
N LEU A 340 -17.65 3.81 -5.87
CA LEU A 340 -17.85 4.37 -4.52
C LEU A 340 -16.89 5.54 -4.22
N LEU A 341 -15.75 5.59 -4.90
CA LEU A 341 -14.72 6.63 -4.77
C LEU A 341 -14.34 7.21 -6.14
N PRO A 342 -13.83 8.46 -6.21
CA PRO A 342 -13.40 9.07 -7.46
C PRO A 342 -12.19 8.35 -8.07
N VAL A 343 -12.10 8.39 -9.40
CA VAL A 343 -11.00 7.76 -10.15
C VAL A 343 -9.69 8.53 -9.98
N VAL A 344 -8.78 7.95 -9.20
CA VAL A 344 -7.50 8.55 -8.82
C VAL A 344 -6.27 7.82 -9.38
N GLY A 345 -6.45 6.66 -10.01
CA GLY A 345 -5.38 5.91 -10.69
C GLY A 345 -4.41 5.22 -9.73
N VAL A 346 -4.96 4.49 -8.76
CA VAL A 346 -4.18 3.71 -7.78
C VAL A 346 -4.22 2.25 -8.17
N PRO A 347 -3.08 1.56 -8.37
CA PRO A 347 -3.07 0.15 -8.75
C PRO A 347 -3.49 -0.75 -7.58
N LEU A 348 -4.15 -1.86 -7.89
CA LEU A 348 -4.48 -2.89 -6.94
C LEU A 348 -3.21 -3.66 -6.49
N PRO A 349 -2.94 -3.78 -5.17
CA PRO A 349 -1.69 -4.37 -4.68
C PRO A 349 -1.40 -5.78 -5.21
N LEU A 350 -0.26 -5.92 -5.90
CA LEU A 350 0.27 -7.22 -6.38
C LEU A 350 -0.64 -7.97 -7.38
N VAL A 351 -1.69 -7.32 -7.89
CA VAL A 351 -2.57 -7.86 -8.94
C VAL A 351 -2.39 -7.04 -10.21
N SER A 352 -2.48 -5.72 -10.11
CA SER A 352 -2.32 -4.80 -11.25
C SER A 352 -0.95 -4.90 -11.91
N TYR A 353 -0.95 -4.68 -13.23
CA TYR A 353 0.26 -4.55 -14.02
C TYR A 353 1.05 -3.30 -13.59
N GLY A 354 2.26 -3.49 -13.10
CA GLY A 354 3.06 -2.40 -12.57
C GLY A 354 4.29 -2.89 -11.82
N GLY A 355 5.48 -2.51 -12.29
CA GLY A 355 6.74 -2.97 -11.69
C GLY A 355 7.13 -2.17 -10.44
N THR A 356 7.10 -0.84 -10.54
CA THR A 356 7.59 0.06 -9.48
C THR A 356 6.72 0.00 -8.21
N SER A 357 5.39 -0.04 -8.37
CA SER A 357 4.44 -0.20 -7.27
C SER A 357 4.59 -1.58 -6.59
N ALA A 358 4.73 -2.65 -7.37
CA ALA A 358 4.96 -4.00 -6.85
C ALA A 358 6.25 -4.08 -6.04
N VAL A 359 7.37 -3.52 -6.55
CA VAL A 359 8.64 -3.47 -5.81
C VAL A 359 8.47 -2.72 -4.49
N THR A 360 7.82 -1.56 -4.50
CA THR A 360 7.62 -0.74 -3.30
C THR A 360 6.77 -1.46 -2.24
N LEU A 361 5.67 -2.10 -2.66
CA LEU A 361 4.84 -2.91 -1.78
C LEU A 361 5.63 -4.11 -1.22
N MET A 362 6.40 -4.79 -2.05
CA MET A 362 7.21 -5.93 -1.60
C MET A 362 8.33 -5.51 -0.64
N LEU A 363 8.94 -4.33 -0.83
CA LEU A 363 9.86 -3.74 0.14
C LEU A 363 9.16 -3.45 1.48
N SER A 364 7.93 -2.91 1.48
CA SER A 364 7.17 -2.70 2.73
C SER A 364 6.89 -4.01 3.47
N ILE A 365 6.54 -5.08 2.73
CA ILE A 365 6.32 -6.42 3.29
C ILE A 365 7.63 -6.98 3.85
N GLY A 366 8.76 -6.76 3.16
CA GLY A 366 10.09 -7.10 3.66
C GLY A 366 10.43 -6.39 4.97
N MET A 367 10.09 -5.10 5.09
CA MET A 367 10.26 -4.35 6.34
C MET A 367 9.43 -4.95 7.48
N LEU A 368 8.17 -5.36 7.24
CA LEU A 368 7.34 -6.06 8.23
C LEU A 368 7.99 -7.37 8.68
N MET A 369 8.55 -8.16 7.76
CA MET A 369 9.28 -9.39 8.09
C MET A 369 10.52 -9.11 8.94
N SER A 370 11.29 -8.07 8.60
CA SER A 370 12.47 -7.67 9.40
C SER A 370 12.08 -7.25 10.83
N ILE A 371 11.00 -6.47 10.99
CA ILE A 371 10.48 -6.08 12.32
C ILE A 371 10.13 -7.31 13.16
N ARG A 372 9.45 -8.30 12.57
CA ARG A 372 9.16 -9.57 13.24
C ARG A 372 10.45 -10.31 13.63
N ALA A 373 11.41 -10.40 12.72
CA ALA A 373 12.65 -11.16 12.92
C ALA A 373 13.49 -10.61 14.08
N GLN A 374 13.57 -9.28 14.22
CA GLN A 374 14.31 -8.63 15.31
C GLN A 374 13.81 -9.04 16.70
N ARG A 375 12.49 -9.24 16.85
CA ARG A 375 11.89 -9.74 18.09
C ARG A 375 12.38 -11.14 18.44
N THR A 376 12.39 -12.06 17.47
CA THR A 376 12.80 -13.45 17.67
C THR A 376 14.26 -13.52 18.11
N SER A 377 15.16 -12.78 17.45
CA SER A 377 16.59 -12.76 17.78
C SER A 377 16.85 -12.27 19.21
N ARG A 378 16.16 -11.21 19.66
CA ARG A 378 16.29 -10.70 21.03
C ARG A 378 15.73 -11.64 22.09
N ARG A 379 14.63 -12.33 21.80
CA ARG A 379 14.06 -13.33 22.72
C ARG A 379 15.03 -14.50 22.92
N MET A 380 15.72 -14.93 21.88
CA MET A 380 16.73 -15.99 21.95
C MET A 380 18.03 -15.57 22.67
N ARG A 381 18.34 -14.28 22.77
CA ARG A 381 19.46 -13.78 23.59
C ARG A 381 19.13 -13.66 25.09
N LYS A 382 17.84 -13.69 25.45
CA LYS A 382 17.34 -13.55 26.84
C LYS A 382 16.94 -14.89 27.47
N VAL A 383 16.95 -15.97 26.69
CA VAL A 383 16.78 -17.36 27.13
C VAL A 383 18.15 -17.99 26.99
#